data_AF-A0A9Q0C4W2-F1
#
_entry.id   AF-A0A9Q0C4W2-F1
#
_cell.length_a   1.000
_cell.length_b   1.000
_cell.length_c   1.000
_cell.angle_alpha   90.00
_cell.angle_beta   90.00
_cell.angle_gamma   90.00
#
_symmetry.space_group_name_H-M   'P 1'
#
loop_
_entity.id
_entity.type
_entity.pdbx_description
1 polymer ?
#
loop_
_entity_poly.entity_id
_entity_poly.type
_entity_poly.pdbx_seq_one_letter_code
_entity_poly.pdbx_strand_id
1 'polypeptide(L)'
;MDYLDLCPDKVENYEQKLNNFYTEHIDADEEIHYCLEGSGYFDVRDRDDKWIRIWIKAGDMIVLPAGIYHRFTLDTSNYVKLMRLFVGEPVWTAYNQPQEDHPSRQGYTNNFVENSGIVLQAHSVE
;
A
#
# COMPACT_ATOMS: atom_id res chain seq x y z
N MET A 1 7.10 2.20 -14.23
CA MET A 1 7.74 2.48 -12.92
C MET A 1 8.00 3.96 -12.81
N ASP A 2 8.00 4.49 -11.59
CA ASP A 2 8.47 5.85 -11.28
C ASP A 2 8.99 5.93 -9.83
N TYR A 3 9.26 7.14 -9.34
CA TYR A 3 9.83 7.38 -8.02
C TYR A 3 9.01 8.40 -7.22
N LEU A 4 8.77 8.07 -5.95
CA LEU A 4 8.23 8.98 -4.93
C LEU A 4 9.34 9.29 -3.92
N ASP A 5 9.88 10.51 -3.97
CA ASP A 5 10.88 11.02 -3.01
C ASP A 5 10.17 11.95 -2.02
N LEU A 6 9.65 11.39 -0.92
CA LEU A 6 8.78 12.08 0.01
C LEU A 6 9.56 12.63 1.20
N CYS A 7 9.67 13.95 1.26
CA CYS A 7 10.33 14.74 2.30
C CYS A 7 9.65 16.11 2.38
N PRO A 8 9.49 16.72 3.58
CA PRO A 8 8.87 18.05 3.74
C PRO A 8 9.41 19.11 2.76
N ASP A 9 10.73 19.15 2.55
CA ASP A 9 11.38 20.19 1.76
C ASP A 9 11.44 19.89 0.25
N LYS A 10 11.07 18.68 -0.18
CA LYS A 10 11.25 18.22 -1.57
C LYS A 10 9.95 18.15 -2.37
N VAL A 11 8.78 18.23 -1.74
CA VAL A 11 7.50 17.91 -2.37
C VAL A 11 6.51 19.07 -2.25
N GLU A 12 6.05 19.59 -3.39
CA GLU A 12 4.92 20.51 -3.40
C GLU A 12 3.65 19.86 -2.84
N ASN A 13 2.88 20.61 -2.07
CA ASN A 13 1.68 20.14 -1.37
C ASN A 13 1.95 18.91 -0.47
N TYR A 14 3.14 18.85 0.14
CA TYR A 14 3.57 17.76 1.02
C TYR A 14 2.50 17.36 2.05
N GLU A 15 1.98 18.30 2.82
CA GLU A 15 0.97 18.05 3.84
C GLU A 15 -0.32 17.45 3.27
N GLN A 16 -0.77 17.97 2.13
CA GLN A 16 -1.97 17.46 1.46
C GLN A 16 -1.74 16.04 0.93
N LYS A 17 -0.58 15.76 0.34
CA LYS A 17 -0.21 14.43 -0.14
C LYS A 17 -0.11 13.44 1.01
N LEU A 18 0.57 13.81 2.09
CA LEU A 18 0.70 12.95 3.27
C LEU A 18 -0.67 12.66 3.90
N ASN A 19 -1.55 13.67 3.96
CA ASN A 19 -2.92 13.48 4.44
C ASN A 19 -3.73 12.54 3.52
N ASN A 20 -3.57 12.65 2.20
CA ASN A 20 -4.22 11.73 1.26
C ASN A 20 -3.71 10.30 1.44
N PHE A 21 -2.39 10.10 1.55
CA PHE A 21 -1.79 8.78 1.80
C PHE A 21 -2.23 8.18 3.14
N TYR A 22 -2.43 9.02 4.16
CA TYR A 22 -2.82 8.55 5.50
C TYR A 22 -4.32 8.31 5.65
N THR A 23 -5.15 8.92 4.79
CA THR A 23 -6.58 8.64 4.76
C THR A 23 -6.78 7.19 4.32
N GLU A 24 -7.55 6.40 5.08
CA GLU A 24 -7.78 5.00 4.75
C GLU A 24 -8.50 4.84 3.41
N HIS A 25 -7.91 4.06 2.51
CA HIS A 25 -8.38 3.87 1.14
C HIS A 25 -8.11 2.46 0.62
N ILE A 26 -8.70 2.17 -0.55
CA ILE A 26 -8.34 1.04 -1.41
C ILE A 26 -7.87 1.57 -2.76
N ASP A 27 -7.13 0.72 -3.47
CA ASP A 27 -6.86 0.88 -4.90
C ASP A 27 -7.57 -0.19 -5.73
N ALA A 28 -7.79 0.14 -7.01
CA ALA A 28 -8.36 -0.78 -7.99
C ALA A 28 -7.35 -1.85 -8.45
N ASP A 29 -6.06 -1.53 -8.38
CA ASP A 29 -4.92 -2.36 -8.78
C ASP A 29 -3.99 -2.62 -7.57
N GLU A 30 -2.95 -3.44 -7.76
CA GLU A 30 -1.95 -3.68 -6.72
C GLU A 30 -1.10 -2.44 -6.44
N GLU A 31 -0.81 -2.18 -5.17
CA GLU A 31 0.14 -1.13 -4.76
C GLU A 31 1.50 -1.75 -4.49
N ILE A 32 2.48 -1.48 -5.37
CA ILE A 32 3.80 -2.11 -5.32
C ILE A 32 4.88 -1.07 -5.06
N HIS A 33 5.54 -1.22 -3.92
CA HIS A 33 6.55 -0.28 -3.43
C HIS A 33 7.85 -1.00 -3.08
N TYR A 34 8.95 -0.55 -3.68
CA TYR A 34 10.31 -0.92 -3.27
C TYR A 34 10.99 0.29 -2.61
N CYS A 35 11.39 0.14 -1.35
CA CYS A 35 11.99 1.21 -0.58
C CYS A 35 13.48 1.33 -0.92
N LEU A 36 13.87 2.47 -1.49
CA LEU A 36 15.25 2.75 -1.89
C LEU A 36 16.04 3.40 -0.75
N GLU A 37 15.42 4.36 -0.06
CA GLU A 37 16.05 5.16 0.99
C GLU A 37 15.00 5.53 2.04
N GLY A 38 15.43 5.77 3.28
CA GLY A 38 14.54 6.16 4.37
C GLY A 38 13.61 5.03 4.84
N SER A 39 12.45 5.41 5.36
CA SER A 39 11.49 4.47 5.96
C SER A 39 10.09 5.07 6.17
N GLY A 40 9.09 4.20 6.34
CA GLY A 40 7.71 4.60 6.60
C GLY A 40 6.84 3.43 7.04
N TYR A 41 5.58 3.71 7.34
CA TYR A 41 4.61 2.72 7.78
C TYR A 41 3.50 2.55 6.74
N PHE A 42 3.26 1.31 6.37
CA PHE A 42 2.00 0.89 5.76
C PHE A 42 1.15 0.26 6.85
N ASP A 43 -0.02 0.83 7.11
CA ASP A 43 -1.03 0.20 7.96
C ASP A 43 -2.04 -0.51 7.06
N VAL A 44 -2.37 -1.77 7.38
CA VAL A 44 -3.37 -2.57 6.65
C VAL A 44 -4.40 -3.15 7.62
N ARG A 45 -5.62 -3.42 7.15
CA ARG A 45 -6.65 -4.10 7.95
C ARG A 45 -6.46 -5.61 7.93
N ASP A 46 -6.48 -6.22 9.10
CA ASP A 46 -6.61 -7.67 9.25
C ASP A 46 -8.06 -8.15 9.04
N ARG A 47 -8.31 -9.45 9.24
CA ARG A 47 -9.64 -10.05 9.07
C ARG A 47 -10.66 -9.61 10.11
N ASP A 48 -10.21 -9.15 11.27
CA ASP A 48 -11.05 -8.63 12.35
C ASP A 48 -11.21 -7.10 12.27
N ASP A 49 -10.84 -6.50 11.13
CA ASP A 49 -10.79 -5.06 10.92
C ASP A 49 -9.87 -4.32 11.91
N LYS A 50 -8.79 -4.95 12.37
CA LYS A 50 -7.76 -4.33 13.20
C LYS A 50 -6.57 -3.88 12.36
N TRP A 51 -5.95 -2.77 12.76
CA TRP A 51 -4.75 -2.28 12.12
C TRP A 51 -3.53 -3.16 12.42
N ILE A 52 -2.86 -3.60 11.36
CA ILE A 52 -1.50 -4.14 11.39
C ILE A 52 -0.58 -3.08 10.80
N ARG A 53 0.45 -2.68 11.54
CA ARG A 53 1.48 -1.74 11.09
C ARG A 53 2.70 -2.48 10.55
N ILE A 54 3.05 -2.20 9.30
CA ILE A 54 4.20 -2.74 8.61
C ILE A 54 5.23 -1.61 8.47
N TRP A 55 6.40 -1.77 9.07
CA TRP A 55 7.50 -0.81 8.94
C TRP A 55 8.39 -1.20 7.77
N ILE A 56 8.42 -0.37 6.73
CA ILE A 56 9.25 -0.60 5.54
C ILE A 56 10.51 0.27 5.61
N LYS A 57 11.66 -0.30 5.23
CA LYS A 57 12.97 0.36 5.20
C LYS A 57 13.68 0.11 3.89
N ALA A 58 14.76 0.86 3.64
CA ALA A 58 15.59 0.66 2.46
C ALA A 58 15.98 -0.82 2.25
N GLY A 59 15.69 -1.34 1.05
CA GLY A 59 15.88 -2.74 0.68
C GLY A 59 14.63 -3.61 0.78
N ASP A 60 13.57 -3.14 1.45
CA ASP A 60 12.31 -3.87 1.56
C ASP A 60 11.40 -3.61 0.34
N MET A 61 10.65 -4.63 -0.07
CA MET A 61 9.58 -4.53 -1.07
C MET A 61 8.26 -4.97 -0.44
N ILE A 62 7.19 -4.22 -0.72
CA ILE A 62 5.83 -4.57 -0.34
C ILE A 62 4.92 -4.58 -1.58
N VAL A 63 3.98 -5.52 -1.57
CA VAL A 63 2.89 -5.63 -2.55
C VAL A 63 1.60 -5.67 -1.74
N LEU A 64 0.79 -4.63 -1.87
CA LEU A 64 -0.56 -4.60 -1.30
C LEU A 64 -1.55 -5.05 -2.39
N PRO A 65 -2.35 -6.10 -2.15
CA PRO A 65 -3.30 -6.58 -3.15
C PRO A 65 -4.41 -5.56 -3.40
N ALA A 66 -4.87 -5.48 -4.65
CA ALA A 66 -6.02 -4.65 -5.02
C ALA A 66 -7.21 -4.88 -4.06
N GLY A 67 -7.86 -3.79 -3.63
CA GLY A 67 -9.04 -3.85 -2.75
C GLY A 67 -8.76 -4.03 -1.24
N ILE A 68 -7.50 -4.11 -0.80
CA ILE A 68 -7.16 -4.08 0.63
C ILE A 68 -7.29 -2.65 1.17
N TYR A 69 -7.93 -2.50 2.33
CA TYR A 69 -7.88 -1.23 3.06
C TYR A 69 -6.51 -1.02 3.66
N HIS A 70 -5.92 0.11 3.31
CA HIS A 70 -4.59 0.49 3.77
C HIS A 70 -4.44 2.00 3.88
N ARG A 71 -3.31 2.41 4.44
CA ARG A 71 -2.84 3.79 4.46
C ARG A 71 -1.33 3.82 4.64
N PHE A 72 -0.71 4.92 4.24
CA PHE A 72 0.72 5.15 4.39
C PHE A 72 0.99 6.40 5.25
N THR A 73 2.05 6.34 6.05
CA THR A 73 2.60 7.52 6.73
C THR A 73 4.11 7.41 6.88
N LEU A 74 4.78 8.56 6.98
CA LEU A 74 6.20 8.58 7.32
C LEU A 74 6.40 8.20 8.79
N ASP A 75 7.57 7.64 9.08
CA ASP A 75 7.99 7.51 10.48
C ASP A 75 8.67 8.80 10.98
N THR A 76 9.24 8.76 12.17
CA THR A 76 9.86 9.93 12.80
C THR A 76 11.08 10.47 12.06
N SER A 77 11.63 9.73 11.08
CA SER A 77 12.70 10.22 10.21
C SER A 77 12.20 11.23 9.17
N ASN A 78 10.88 11.29 8.92
CA ASN A 78 10.22 12.15 7.93
C ASN A 78 10.81 12.05 6.52
N TYR A 79 11.35 10.87 6.16
CA TYR A 79 11.93 10.66 4.85
C TYR A 79 11.70 9.24 4.33
N VAL A 80 11.19 9.15 3.10
CA VAL A 80 11.22 7.89 2.34
C VAL A 80 11.42 8.19 0.85
N LYS A 81 12.13 7.28 0.18
CA LYS A 81 12.19 7.23 -1.27
C LYS A 81 11.74 5.87 -1.76
N LEU A 82 10.61 5.84 -2.44
CA LEU A 82 9.99 4.62 -2.95
C LEU A 82 10.12 4.57 -4.46
N MET A 83 10.55 3.43 -5.00
CA MET A 83 10.29 3.07 -6.38
C MET A 83 8.90 2.44 -6.45
N ARG A 84 8.04 2.96 -7.32
CA ARG A 84 6.67 2.49 -7.47
C ARG A 84 6.57 1.68 -8.76
N LEU A 85 6.06 0.46 -8.65
CA LEU A 85 5.96 -0.49 -9.76
C LEU A 85 4.49 -0.73 -10.13
N PHE A 86 4.22 -0.92 -11.43
CA PHE A 86 2.87 -1.09 -11.97
C PHE A 86 2.86 -2.18 -13.03
N VAL A 87 1.75 -2.90 -13.09
CA VAL A 87 1.42 -3.75 -14.23
C VAL A 87 0.68 -2.89 -15.26
N GLY A 88 1.41 -2.44 -16.29
CA GLY A 88 0.85 -1.55 -17.32
C GLY A 88 0.89 -0.06 -16.94
N GLU A 89 -0.08 0.70 -17.45
CA GLU A 89 -0.17 2.14 -17.18
C GLU A 89 -0.75 2.40 -15.79
N PRO A 90 -0.14 3.26 -14.96
CA PRO A 90 -0.55 3.44 -13.58
C PRO A 90 -1.86 4.23 -13.46
N VAL A 91 -2.78 3.71 -12.64
CA VAL A 91 -3.98 4.43 -12.20
C VAL A 91 -3.85 4.73 -10.70
N TRP A 92 -3.67 6.00 -10.36
CA TRP A 92 -3.41 6.46 -8.98
C TRP A 92 -4.67 6.87 -8.22
N THR A 93 -5.82 6.33 -8.59
CA THR A 93 -7.09 6.75 -7.98
C THR A 93 -7.30 5.99 -6.69
N ALA A 94 -7.06 6.67 -5.57
CA ALA A 94 -7.40 6.18 -4.24
C ALA A 94 -8.92 6.32 -4.00
N TYR A 95 -9.55 5.26 -3.51
CA TYR A 95 -10.96 5.25 -3.13
C TYR A 95 -11.06 5.19 -1.60
N ASN A 96 -11.32 6.33 -0.98
CA ASN A 96 -11.45 6.43 0.47
C ASN A 96 -12.62 5.57 0.98
N GLN A 97 -12.45 4.94 2.14
CA GLN A 97 -13.50 4.16 2.80
C GLN A 97 -14.79 5.00 2.99
N PRO A 98 -16.01 4.42 2.83
CA PRO A 98 -16.33 3.01 2.54
C PRO A 98 -16.39 2.65 1.05
N GLN A 99 -15.98 1.41 0.71
CA GLN A 99 -15.89 0.90 -0.67
C GLN A 99 -16.29 -0.58 -0.83
N GLU A 100 -17.18 -1.11 0.00
CA GLU A 100 -17.55 -2.55 -0.05
C GLU A 100 -18.17 -3.00 -1.39
N ASP A 101 -18.80 -2.08 -2.12
CA ASP A 101 -19.39 -2.35 -3.44
C ASP A 101 -18.38 -2.24 -4.59
N HIS A 102 -17.14 -1.78 -4.33
CA HIS A 102 -16.13 -1.62 -5.37
C HIS A 102 -15.66 -3.00 -5.88
N PRO A 103 -15.50 -3.21 -7.20
CA PRO A 103 -15.14 -4.52 -7.75
C PRO A 103 -13.82 -5.09 -7.18
N SER A 104 -12.79 -4.26 -6.97
CA SER A 104 -11.53 -4.72 -6.38
C SER A 104 -11.72 -5.16 -4.92
N ARG A 105 -12.58 -4.47 -4.16
CA ARG A 105 -12.90 -4.84 -2.77
C ARG A 105 -13.65 -6.15 -2.68
N GLN A 106 -14.66 -6.36 -3.53
CA GLN A 106 -15.37 -7.64 -3.61
C GLN A 106 -14.42 -8.78 -4.02
N GLY A 107 -13.54 -8.53 -5.00
CA GLY A 107 -12.50 -9.48 -5.40
C GLY A 107 -11.56 -9.83 -4.25
N TYR A 108 -11.10 -8.85 -3.49
CA TYR A 108 -10.26 -9.04 -2.30
C TYR A 108 -10.95 -9.91 -1.25
N THR A 109 -12.18 -9.56 -0.87
CA THR A 109 -12.94 -10.29 0.16
C THR A 109 -13.15 -11.74 -0.26
N ASN A 110 -13.57 -11.99 -1.49
CA ASN A 110 -13.76 -13.35 -2.01
C ASN A 110 -12.46 -14.15 -1.98
N ASN A 111 -11.34 -13.58 -2.40
CA ASN A 111 -10.08 -14.31 -2.55
C ASN A 111 -9.30 -14.49 -1.24
N PHE A 112 -9.29 -13.51 -0.34
CA PHE A 112 -8.39 -13.48 0.82
C PHE A 112 -9.09 -13.61 2.17
N VAL A 113 -10.39 -13.29 2.24
CA VAL A 113 -11.19 -13.35 3.47
C VAL A 113 -12.05 -14.61 3.48
N GLU A 114 -12.83 -14.84 2.43
CA GLU A 114 -13.76 -15.98 2.35
C GLU A 114 -13.06 -17.29 1.96
N ASN A 115 -12.14 -17.26 0.98
CA ASN A 115 -11.46 -18.45 0.45
C ASN A 115 -10.17 -18.85 1.21
N SER A 116 -10.09 -18.58 2.51
CA SER A 116 -8.93 -18.74 3.40
C SER A 116 -8.30 -20.16 3.52
N GLY A 117 -8.73 -21.14 2.73
CA GLY A 117 -8.22 -22.52 2.73
C GLY A 117 -7.03 -22.79 1.81
N ILE A 118 -6.60 -21.85 0.97
CA ILE A 118 -5.46 -22.05 0.06
C ILE A 118 -4.20 -21.43 0.67
N VAL A 119 -3.33 -22.29 1.20
CA VAL A 119 -1.96 -21.95 1.57
C VAL A 119 -1.25 -21.50 0.29
N LEU A 120 -0.86 -20.23 0.21
CA LEU A 120 0.09 -19.77 -0.81
C LEU A 120 1.40 -20.54 -0.59
N GLN A 121 1.67 -21.50 -1.47
CA GLN A 121 2.93 -22.23 -1.45
C GLN A 121 4.03 -21.23 -1.78
N ALA A 122 4.89 -20.92 -0.80
CA ALA A 122 6.09 -20.13 -1.05
C ALA A 122 6.92 -20.90 -2.09
N HIS A 123 7.07 -20.33 -3.28
CA HIS A 123 8.03 -20.81 -4.26
C HIS A 123 9.43 -20.49 -3.73
N SER A 124 10.02 -21.42 -2.99
CA SER A 124 11.46 -21.46 -2.79
C SER A 124 12.09 -21.82 -4.13
N VAL A 125 12.84 -20.88 -4.70
CA VAL A 125 13.67 -21.09 -5.87
C VAL A 125 14.89 -21.89 -5.40
N GLU A 126 15.05 -23.11 -5.92
CA GLU A 126 16.31 -23.88 -5.84
C GLU A 126 17.39 -23.29 -6.75
#